data_AF-A0AAE1SQ41-F1
#
_entry.id   AF-A0AAE1SQ41-F1
#
_cell.length_a   1.000
_cell.length_b   1.000
_cell.length_c   1.000
_cell.angle_alpha   90.00
_cell.angle_beta   90.00
_cell.angle_gamma   90.00
#
_symmetry.space_group_name_H-M   'P 1'
#
loop_
_entity.id
_entity.type
_entity.pdbx_description
1 polymer ?
#
loop_
_entity_poly.entity_id
_entity_poly.type
_entity_poly.pdbx_seq_one_letter_code
_entity_poly.pdbx_strand_id
1 'polypeptide(L)'
;MHNELLEAAMPFLNSLQQTLSGRQGALPQVPDALPEAPPQVPNLPIPEIVGQGRGEPFFIIKNTSMESSMLNRVRKLERENSIFLLDKARGEYWSEVKSGLYNSSSQGEYYRLLSFENRDLQIRERKHSCFFLFQEILSRNRALRGYAANPTEDFLDFFSEKRDALDKNPEWGPVEKDRKEIEFVEQVKLDLAARGHESLYIKEILGLG
;
A
#
# COMPACT_ATOMS: atom_id res chain seq x y z
N MET A 1 -7.15 0.35 32.95
CA MET A 1 -6.12 0.61 31.92
C MET A 1 -6.57 0.23 30.49
N HIS A 2 -7.87 0.17 30.17
CA HIS A 2 -8.34 -0.05 28.78
C HIS A 2 -9.02 1.18 28.14
N ASN A 3 -9.32 2.23 28.93
CA ASN A 3 -10.02 3.41 28.41
C ASN A 3 -9.09 4.51 27.89
N GLU A 4 -7.85 4.62 28.39
CA GLU A 4 -6.94 5.71 28.01
C GLU A 4 -6.44 5.59 26.55
N LEU A 5 -6.24 4.36 26.05
CA LEU A 5 -5.77 4.12 24.68
C LEU A 5 -6.88 4.34 23.63
N LEU A 6 -8.14 4.06 24.00
CA LEU A 6 -9.31 4.36 23.17
C LEU A 6 -9.56 5.86 23.13
N GLU A 7 -9.45 6.56 24.26
CA GLU A 7 -9.59 8.02 24.28
C GLU A 7 -8.49 8.75 23.51
N ALA A 8 -7.25 8.24 23.51
CA ALA A 8 -6.17 8.80 22.70
C ALA A 8 -6.38 8.65 21.19
N ALA A 9 -7.10 7.61 20.74
CA ALA A 9 -7.34 7.33 19.32
C ALA A 9 -8.60 8.03 18.75
N MET A 10 -9.54 8.47 19.61
CA MET A 10 -10.81 9.08 19.20
C MET A 10 -10.69 10.38 18.38
N PRO A 11 -9.78 11.32 18.68
CA PRO A 11 -9.60 12.52 17.87
C PRO A 11 -9.19 12.18 16.42
N PHE A 12 -8.40 11.12 16.25
CA PHE A 12 -7.86 10.69 14.97
C PHE A 12 -8.88 9.94 14.11
N LEU A 13 -9.67 9.04 14.70
CA LEU A 13 -10.79 8.39 14.01
C LEU A 13 -11.83 9.43 13.53
N ASN A 14 -12.10 10.44 14.36
CA ASN A 14 -12.99 11.55 13.99
C ASN A 14 -12.45 12.40 12.84
N SER A 15 -11.15 12.69 12.81
CA SER A 15 -10.50 13.41 11.69
C SER A 15 -10.58 12.63 10.37
N LEU A 16 -10.39 11.31 10.43
CA LEU A 16 -10.54 10.39 9.30
C LEU A 16 -11.99 10.36 8.79
N GLN A 17 -12.97 10.37 9.70
CA GLN A 17 -14.40 10.31 9.38
C GLN A 17 -14.94 11.65 8.83
N GLN A 18 -14.50 12.79 9.36
CA GLN A 18 -14.86 14.12 8.83
C GLN A 18 -14.32 14.34 7.40
N THR A 19 -13.14 13.81 7.09
CA THR A 19 -12.53 13.89 5.75
C THR A 19 -13.30 13.07 4.71
N LEU A 20 -13.90 11.94 5.12
CA LEU A 20 -14.77 11.13 4.26
C LEU A 20 -16.13 11.78 4.00
N SER A 21 -16.66 12.52 4.97
CA SER A 21 -17.96 13.19 4.83
C SER A 21 -17.90 14.45 3.94
N GLY A 22 -16.73 15.08 3.79
CA GLY A 22 -16.53 16.26 2.95
C GLY A 22 -16.45 16.01 1.44
N ARG A 23 -16.58 14.75 0.98
CA ARG A 23 -16.43 14.37 -0.44
C ARG A 23 -17.73 13.99 -1.16
N GLN A 24 -18.89 14.27 -0.57
CA GLN A 24 -20.19 14.14 -1.25
C GLN A 24 -20.63 15.48 -1.82
N GLY A 25 -20.33 15.72 -3.10
CA GLY A 25 -20.79 16.93 -3.77
C GLY A 25 -20.28 17.06 -5.20
N ALA A 26 -20.66 16.13 -6.07
CA ALA A 26 -20.88 16.34 -7.51
C ALA A 26 -21.20 15.00 -8.20
N LEU A 27 -22.48 14.69 -8.35
CA LEU A 27 -22.96 13.74 -9.35
C LEU A 27 -23.00 14.45 -10.71
N PRO A 28 -22.33 13.95 -11.76
CA PRO A 28 -22.59 14.43 -13.11
C PRO A 28 -23.95 13.91 -13.59
N GLN A 29 -24.78 14.81 -14.10
CA GLN A 29 -26.07 14.52 -14.72
C GLN A 29 -25.88 13.71 -16.01
N VAL A 30 -26.76 12.73 -16.21
CA VAL A 30 -26.88 11.89 -17.41
C VAL A 30 -27.68 12.66 -18.47
N PRO A 31 -27.21 12.79 -19.73
CA PRO A 31 -28.09 13.17 -20.83
C PRO A 31 -28.76 11.93 -21.43
N ASP A 32 -30.09 11.95 -21.46
CA ASP A 32 -30.94 11.09 -22.28
C ASP A 32 -30.60 11.25 -23.77
N ALA A 33 -30.18 10.15 -24.42
CA ALA A 33 -30.51 9.80 -25.81
C ALA A 33 -29.78 8.51 -26.22
N LEU A 34 -30.56 7.44 -26.44
CA LEU A 34 -30.14 6.24 -27.17
C LEU A 34 -29.89 6.56 -28.65
N PRO A 35 -28.85 5.96 -29.26
CA PRO A 35 -28.94 5.51 -30.64
C PRO A 35 -28.77 3.98 -30.75
N GLU A 36 -29.43 3.43 -31.77
CA GLU A 36 -29.62 2.02 -32.08
C GLU A 36 -28.35 1.13 -32.07
N ALA A 37 -28.59 -0.14 -31.75
CA ALA A 37 -27.59 -1.21 -31.70
C ALA A 37 -26.96 -1.50 -33.09
N PRO A 38 -25.62 -1.69 -33.17
CA PRO A 38 -24.97 -2.29 -34.33
C PRO A 38 -25.18 -3.82 -34.36
N PRO A 39 -25.05 -4.45 -35.54
CA PRO A 39 -25.50 -5.82 -35.80
C PRO A 39 -24.69 -6.86 -35.01
N GLN A 40 -25.38 -7.93 -34.62
CA GLN A 40 -24.84 -9.05 -33.86
C GLN A 40 -23.65 -9.70 -34.56
N VAL A 41 -22.51 -9.67 -33.87
CA VAL A 41 -21.33 -10.48 -34.20
C VAL A 41 -21.66 -11.95 -33.90
N PRO A 42 -21.28 -12.92 -34.76
CA PRO A 42 -21.67 -14.32 -34.56
C PRO A 42 -21.12 -14.85 -33.23
N ASN A 43 -21.97 -15.59 -32.50
CA ASN A 43 -21.63 -16.37 -31.31
C ASN A 43 -20.27 -17.05 -31.46
N LEU A 44 -19.25 -16.53 -30.77
CA LEU A 44 -18.05 -17.31 -30.48
C LEU A 44 -18.47 -18.44 -29.53
N PRO A 45 -18.10 -19.70 -29.79
CA PRO A 45 -18.45 -20.79 -28.89
C PRO A 45 -17.83 -20.52 -27.51
N ILE A 46 -18.68 -20.48 -26.48
CA ILE A 46 -18.24 -20.67 -25.10
C ILE A 46 -17.56 -22.04 -25.08
N PRO A 47 -16.30 -22.18 -24.63
CA PRO A 47 -15.71 -23.49 -24.44
C PRO A 47 -16.50 -24.21 -23.36
N GLU A 48 -17.29 -25.17 -23.82
CA GLU A 48 -17.93 -26.21 -23.04
C GLU A 48 -16.85 -26.82 -22.12
N ILE A 49 -17.05 -26.75 -20.80
CA ILE A 49 -16.16 -27.41 -19.83
C ILE A 49 -16.40 -28.91 -19.98
N VAL A 50 -15.78 -29.49 -20.99
CA VAL A 50 -15.75 -30.92 -21.25
C VAL A 50 -14.74 -31.53 -20.29
N GLY A 51 -15.28 -32.27 -19.31
CA GLY A 51 -14.68 -33.47 -18.71
C GLY A 51 -13.26 -33.34 -18.15
N GLN A 52 -13.15 -33.47 -16.82
CA GLN A 52 -11.92 -33.89 -16.15
C GLN A 52 -11.43 -35.23 -16.74
N GLY A 53 -10.58 -35.14 -17.75
CA GLY A 53 -9.74 -36.20 -18.28
C GLY A 53 -8.39 -36.19 -17.57
N ARG A 54 -7.93 -37.39 -17.21
CA ARG A 54 -6.69 -37.68 -16.48
C ARG A 54 -5.44 -37.06 -17.14
N GLY A 55 -4.57 -36.44 -16.34
CA GLY A 55 -3.11 -36.45 -16.59
C GLY A 55 -2.44 -35.22 -17.19
N GLU A 56 -3.10 -34.08 -17.33
CA GLU A 56 -2.43 -32.82 -17.71
C GLU A 56 -1.73 -32.19 -16.49
N PRO A 57 -0.45 -31.80 -16.57
CA PRO A 57 0.20 -31.09 -15.48
C PRO A 57 -0.54 -29.78 -15.20
N PHE A 58 -0.82 -29.52 -13.92
CA PHE A 58 -1.36 -28.24 -13.51
C PHE A 58 -0.31 -27.15 -13.80
N PHE A 59 -0.52 -26.33 -14.82
CA PHE A 59 0.36 -25.21 -15.15
C PHE A 59 -0.25 -23.89 -14.70
N ILE A 60 0.51 -23.14 -13.90
CA ILE A 60 0.15 -21.77 -13.52
C ILE A 60 0.43 -20.82 -14.69
N ILE A 61 -0.58 -20.05 -15.08
CA ILE A 61 -0.44 -18.97 -16.04
C ILE A 61 0.09 -17.74 -15.30
N LYS A 62 1.36 -17.40 -15.55
CA LYS A 62 2.04 -16.29 -14.86
C LYS A 62 1.70 -14.94 -15.49
N ASN A 63 1.46 -13.95 -14.63
CA ASN A 63 1.41 -12.54 -15.00
C ASN A 63 2.83 -11.95 -15.04
N THR A 64 3.56 -12.27 -16.10
CA THR A 64 4.96 -11.86 -16.31
C THR A 64 5.14 -10.34 -16.31
N SER A 65 4.14 -9.59 -16.77
CA SER A 65 4.14 -8.12 -16.76
C SER A 65 4.15 -7.58 -15.33
N MET A 66 3.24 -8.06 -14.47
CA MET A 66 3.19 -7.65 -13.07
C MET A 66 4.46 -8.07 -12.32
N GLU A 67 4.92 -9.30 -12.51
CA GLU A 67 6.18 -9.77 -11.90
C GLU A 67 7.37 -8.88 -12.30
N SER A 68 7.47 -8.52 -13.59
CA SER A 68 8.54 -7.64 -14.08
C SER A 68 8.43 -6.22 -13.50
N SER A 69 7.21 -5.70 -13.38
CA SER A 69 6.94 -4.41 -12.73
C SER A 69 7.41 -4.39 -11.28
N MET A 70 7.03 -5.42 -10.51
CA MET A 70 7.45 -5.57 -9.11
C MET A 70 8.98 -5.71 -8.99
N LEU A 71 9.62 -6.53 -9.81
CA LEU A 71 11.07 -6.68 -9.83
C LEU A 71 11.78 -5.33 -10.06
N ASN A 72 11.32 -4.53 -11.02
CA ASN A 72 11.92 -3.22 -11.30
C ASN A 72 11.77 -2.25 -10.14
N ARG A 73 10.62 -2.30 -9.45
CA ARG A 73 10.33 -1.52 -8.25
C ARG A 73 11.21 -1.94 -7.06
N VAL A 74 11.37 -3.24 -6.82
CA VAL A 74 12.33 -3.77 -5.82
C VAL A 74 13.75 -3.33 -6.14
N ARG A 75 14.20 -3.47 -7.39
CA ARG A 75 15.53 -3.01 -7.83
C ARG A 75 15.75 -1.52 -7.63
N LYS A 76 14.70 -0.70 -7.72
CA LYS A 76 14.78 0.72 -7.38
C LYS A 76 15.07 0.90 -5.89
N LEU A 77 14.29 0.25 -5.02
CA LEU A 77 14.49 0.31 -3.57
C LEU A 77 15.87 -0.21 -3.13
N GLU A 78 16.36 -1.30 -3.75
CA GLU A 78 17.71 -1.82 -3.49
C GLU A 78 18.80 -0.83 -3.88
N ARG A 79 18.68 -0.17 -5.04
CA ARG A 79 19.66 0.85 -5.48
C ARG A 79 19.69 2.05 -4.56
N GLU A 80 18.55 2.36 -3.95
CA GLU A 80 18.38 3.47 -3.01
C GLU A 80 18.67 3.05 -1.55
N ASN A 81 19.16 1.82 -1.32
CA ASN A 81 19.44 1.25 0.01
C ASN A 81 18.25 1.40 0.98
N SER A 82 17.05 1.10 0.50
CA SER A 82 15.82 1.24 1.29
C SER A 82 15.83 0.35 2.52
N ILE A 83 15.60 0.94 3.69
CA ILE A 83 15.41 0.22 4.97
C ILE A 83 14.11 -0.59 5.01
N PHE A 84 13.19 -0.35 4.05
CA PHE A 84 11.89 -1.03 4.00
C PHE A 84 11.94 -2.39 3.29
N LEU A 85 13.13 -2.90 2.97
CA LEU A 85 13.34 -4.24 2.42
C LEU A 85 13.74 -5.29 3.49
N LEU A 86 13.39 -5.06 4.77
CA LEU A 86 13.53 -6.04 5.87
C LEU A 86 14.97 -6.54 6.08
N ASP A 87 15.96 -5.65 5.98
CA ASP A 87 17.39 -5.98 6.11
C ASP A 87 17.89 -7.09 5.17
N LYS A 88 17.14 -7.36 4.10
CA LYS A 88 17.51 -8.38 3.11
C LYS A 88 18.68 -7.93 2.26
N ALA A 89 19.54 -8.90 1.93
CA ALA A 89 20.60 -8.67 0.97
C ALA A 89 20.01 -8.36 -0.42
N ARG A 90 20.81 -7.67 -1.24
CA ARG A 90 20.40 -7.34 -2.61
C ARG A 90 20.03 -8.61 -3.38
N GLY A 91 18.83 -8.61 -3.97
CA GLY A 91 18.26 -9.72 -4.73
C GLY A 91 17.48 -10.73 -3.89
N GLU A 92 17.62 -10.73 -2.57
CA GLU A 92 17.01 -11.73 -1.68
C GLU A 92 15.49 -11.54 -1.57
N TYR A 93 15.02 -10.30 -1.38
CA TYR A 93 13.57 -10.00 -1.31
C TYR A 93 12.81 -10.53 -2.53
N TRP A 94 13.28 -10.21 -3.74
CA TRP A 94 12.61 -10.68 -4.95
C TRP A 94 12.75 -12.20 -5.14
N SER A 95 13.87 -12.79 -4.74
CA SER A 95 14.09 -14.23 -4.86
C SER A 95 13.09 -15.02 -4.01
N GLU A 96 12.77 -14.54 -2.81
CA GLU A 96 11.74 -15.12 -1.94
C GLU A 96 10.34 -14.99 -2.55
N VAL A 97 9.95 -13.79 -2.99
CA VAL A 97 8.66 -13.55 -3.66
C VAL A 97 8.51 -14.46 -4.87
N LYS A 98 9.54 -14.52 -5.72
CA LYS A 98 9.54 -15.35 -6.93
C LYS A 98 9.45 -16.85 -6.60
N SER A 99 10.12 -17.29 -5.53
CA SER A 99 10.04 -18.67 -5.05
C SER A 99 8.62 -19.01 -4.58
N GLY A 100 7.98 -18.14 -3.80
CA GLY A 100 6.59 -18.32 -3.36
C GLY A 100 5.60 -18.38 -4.54
N LEU A 101 5.77 -17.50 -5.53
CA LEU A 101 4.95 -17.50 -6.74
C LEU A 101 5.15 -18.76 -7.59
N TYR A 102 6.39 -19.26 -7.68
CA TYR A 102 6.71 -20.49 -8.40
C TYR A 102 6.10 -21.73 -7.75
N ASN A 103 6.05 -21.77 -6.42
CA ASN A 103 5.59 -22.90 -5.63
C ASN A 103 4.09 -22.86 -5.29
N SER A 104 3.31 -21.98 -5.93
CA SER A 104 1.86 -21.91 -5.70
C SER A 104 1.18 -23.21 -6.15
N SER A 105 0.20 -23.68 -5.37
CA SER A 105 -0.52 -24.95 -5.61
C SER A 105 -1.72 -24.80 -6.57
N SER A 106 -2.16 -23.56 -6.80
CA SER A 106 -3.29 -23.24 -7.67
C SER A 106 -3.16 -21.85 -8.29
N GLN A 107 -3.96 -21.59 -9.35
CA GLN A 107 -4.00 -20.29 -10.01
C GLN A 107 -4.56 -19.20 -9.06
N GLY A 108 -5.53 -19.59 -8.23
CA GLY A 108 -6.09 -18.71 -7.19
C GLY A 108 -5.05 -18.34 -6.13
N GLU A 109 -4.23 -19.30 -5.70
CA GLU A 109 -3.13 -19.02 -4.76
C GLU A 109 -2.09 -18.09 -5.38
N TYR A 110 -1.67 -18.36 -6.63
CA TYR A 110 -0.74 -17.51 -7.36
C TYR A 110 -1.22 -16.05 -7.40
N TYR A 111 -2.48 -15.81 -7.81
CA TYR A 111 -3.02 -14.46 -7.88
C TYR A 111 -3.19 -13.81 -6.50
N ARG A 112 -3.57 -14.60 -5.48
CA ARG A 112 -3.68 -14.11 -4.10
C ARG A 112 -2.32 -13.63 -3.59
N LEU A 113 -1.27 -14.44 -3.76
CA LEU A 113 0.08 -14.10 -3.34
C LEU A 113 0.63 -12.92 -4.14
N LEU A 114 0.52 -12.94 -5.47
CA LEU A 114 0.97 -11.83 -6.33
C LEU A 114 0.31 -10.51 -5.94
N SER A 115 -1.00 -10.53 -5.66
CA SER A 115 -1.74 -9.33 -5.26
C SER A 115 -1.33 -8.83 -3.88
N PHE A 116 -1.06 -9.76 -2.94
CA PHE A 116 -0.55 -9.43 -1.61
C PHE A 116 0.82 -8.78 -1.69
N GLU A 117 1.79 -9.44 -2.32
CA GLU A 117 3.16 -8.95 -2.46
C GLU A 117 3.21 -7.60 -3.20
N ASN A 118 2.34 -7.40 -4.18
CA ASN A 118 2.25 -6.11 -4.87
C ASN A 118 1.76 -4.98 -3.95
N ARG A 119 0.76 -5.22 -3.09
CA ARG A 119 0.26 -4.22 -2.13
C ARG A 119 1.29 -3.93 -1.03
N ASP A 120 1.91 -4.97 -0.49
CA ASP A 120 2.99 -4.84 0.49
C ASP A 120 4.14 -3.99 -0.08
N LEU A 121 4.57 -4.28 -1.31
CA LEU A 121 5.58 -3.47 -2.00
C LEU A 121 5.13 -2.02 -2.21
N GLN A 122 3.85 -1.77 -2.52
CA GLN A 122 3.30 -0.42 -2.66
C GLN A 122 3.37 0.39 -1.35
N ILE A 123 3.18 -0.26 -0.20
CA ILE A 123 3.31 0.37 1.12
C ILE A 123 4.78 0.73 1.36
N ARG A 124 5.70 -0.24 1.17
CA ARG A 124 7.14 -0.05 1.36
C ARG A 124 7.69 1.11 0.54
N GLU A 125 7.32 1.21 -0.73
CA GLU A 125 7.75 2.30 -1.60
C GLU A 125 7.30 3.67 -1.13
N ARG A 126 6.07 3.77 -0.60
CA ARG A 126 5.53 5.02 -0.09
C ARG A 126 6.20 5.41 1.22
N LYS A 127 6.43 4.45 2.13
CA LYS A 127 7.20 4.68 3.36
C LYS A 127 8.62 5.12 3.04
N HIS A 128 9.27 4.47 2.07
CA HIS A 128 10.59 4.88 1.56
C HIS A 128 10.60 6.32 1.02
N SER A 129 9.58 6.68 0.24
CA SER A 129 9.45 8.05 -0.29
C SER A 129 9.24 9.08 0.82
N CYS A 130 8.40 8.77 1.81
CA CYS A 130 8.20 9.62 2.99
C CYS A 130 9.49 9.78 3.79
N PHE A 131 10.25 8.69 3.96
CA PHE A 131 11.50 8.70 4.71
C PHE A 131 12.55 9.60 4.07
N PHE A 132 12.66 9.56 2.74
CA PHE A 132 13.56 10.45 2.01
C PHE A 132 13.18 11.94 2.22
N LEU A 133 11.89 12.27 2.10
CA LEU A 133 11.40 13.63 2.37
C LEU A 133 11.65 14.06 3.81
N PHE A 134 11.40 13.17 4.76
CA PHE A 134 11.64 13.39 6.19
C PHE A 134 13.12 13.72 6.46
N GLN A 135 14.04 12.89 5.95
CA GLN A 135 15.47 13.13 6.07
C GLN A 135 15.90 14.46 5.43
N GLU A 136 15.34 14.78 4.26
CA GLU A 136 15.59 16.05 3.59
C GLU A 136 15.16 17.25 4.45
N ILE A 137 13.95 17.21 5.03
CA ILE A 137 13.43 18.25 5.93
C ILE A 137 14.34 18.43 7.15
N LEU A 138 14.76 17.34 7.79
CA LEU A 138 15.67 17.40 8.94
C LEU A 138 17.06 17.92 8.57
N SER A 139 17.58 17.56 7.39
CA SER A 139 18.88 18.04 6.92
C SER A 139 18.91 19.55 6.74
N ARG A 140 17.76 20.14 6.36
CA ARG A 140 17.57 21.58 6.14
C ARG A 140 17.24 22.33 7.43
N ASN A 141 16.73 21.65 8.46
CA ASN A 141 16.26 22.26 9.71
C ASN A 141 16.94 21.63 10.94
N ARG A 142 18.13 22.14 11.30
CA ARG A 142 18.90 21.64 12.45
C ARG A 142 18.16 21.69 13.78
N ALA A 143 17.26 22.67 13.96
CA ALA A 143 16.45 22.79 15.18
C ALA A 143 15.52 21.57 15.36
N LEU A 144 14.92 21.07 14.27
CA LEU A 144 14.05 19.89 14.32
C LEU A 144 14.82 18.61 14.67
N ARG A 145 16.05 18.50 14.18
CA ARG A 145 16.91 17.34 14.48
C ARG A 145 17.25 17.22 15.96
N GLY A 146 17.22 18.31 16.72
CA GLY A 146 17.50 18.30 18.16
C GLY A 146 16.41 17.66 19.02
N TYR A 147 15.20 17.47 18.49
CA TYR A 147 14.08 16.88 19.23
C TYR A 147 14.04 15.36 19.16
N ALA A 148 14.63 14.76 18.12
CA ALA A 148 14.66 13.32 17.94
C ALA A 148 15.99 12.74 18.45
N ALA A 149 15.92 11.82 19.42
CA ALA A 149 17.08 11.06 19.86
C ALA A 149 17.57 10.12 18.75
N ASN A 150 16.63 9.50 18.02
CA ASN A 150 16.88 8.66 16.86
C ASN A 150 15.80 8.89 15.79
N PRO A 151 15.97 9.87 14.90
CA PRO A 151 14.94 10.25 13.93
C PRO A 151 14.49 9.11 13.00
N THR A 152 15.36 8.13 12.77
CA THR A 152 15.00 6.95 11.97
C THR A 152 14.04 6.04 12.72
N GLU A 153 14.29 5.79 14.00
CA GLU A 153 13.42 4.97 14.86
C GLU A 153 12.09 5.67 15.09
N ASP A 154 12.10 6.96 15.42
CA ASP A 154 10.89 7.77 15.58
C ASP A 154 9.98 7.71 14.32
N PHE A 155 10.59 7.75 13.13
CA PHE A 155 9.88 7.58 11.86
C PHE A 155 9.28 6.18 11.68
N LEU A 156 10.03 5.13 12.03
CA LEU A 156 9.57 3.75 11.92
C LEU A 156 8.46 3.45 12.92
N ASP A 157 8.58 3.95 14.14
CA ASP A 157 7.59 3.81 15.21
C ASP A 157 6.28 4.48 14.82
N PHE A 158 6.32 5.72 14.29
CA PHE A 158 5.15 6.41 13.79
C PHE A 158 4.33 5.57 12.80
N PHE A 159 4.98 4.96 11.80
CA PHE A 159 4.27 4.12 10.85
C PHE A 159 3.85 2.75 11.41
N SER A 160 4.59 2.23 12.40
CA SER A 160 4.27 0.96 13.06
C SER A 160 3.03 1.11 13.95
N GLU A 161 2.95 2.17 14.74
CA GLU A 161 1.77 2.50 15.56
C GLU A 161 0.50 2.67 14.70
N LYS A 162 0.63 3.31 13.53
CA LYS A 162 -0.49 3.47 12.60
C LYS A 162 -0.92 2.13 12.01
N ARG A 163 0.01 1.22 11.70
CA ARG A 163 -0.31 -0.15 11.26
C ARG A 163 -1.01 -0.92 12.38
N ASP A 164 -0.51 -0.85 13.60
CA ASP A 164 -1.12 -1.50 14.77
C ASP A 164 -2.55 -1.04 15.02
N ALA A 165 -2.83 0.26 14.83
CA ALA A 165 -4.18 0.80 14.91
C ALA A 165 -5.11 0.22 13.84
N LEU A 166 -4.62 0.07 12.60
CA LEU A 166 -5.37 -0.60 11.52
C LEU A 166 -5.61 -2.07 11.86
N ASP A 167 -4.61 -2.78 12.37
CA ASP A 167 -4.70 -4.20 12.69
C ASP A 167 -5.68 -4.49 13.83
N LYS A 168 -5.84 -3.57 14.78
CA LYS A 168 -6.85 -3.62 15.86
C LYS A 168 -8.29 -3.40 15.36
N ASN A 169 -8.50 -2.90 14.15
CA ASN A 169 -9.85 -2.72 13.62
C ASN A 169 -10.47 -4.10 13.26
N PRO A 170 -11.59 -4.49 13.90
CA PRO A 170 -12.24 -5.79 13.65
C PRO A 170 -13.10 -5.81 12.38
N GLU A 171 -13.51 -4.64 11.86
CA GLU A 171 -14.42 -4.51 10.71
C GLU A 171 -13.69 -4.72 9.38
N TRP A 172 -12.38 -4.48 9.35
CA TRP A 172 -11.60 -4.51 8.11
C TRP A 172 -10.85 -5.83 7.94
N GLY A 173 -10.97 -6.41 6.74
CA GLY A 173 -10.10 -7.50 6.32
C GLY A 173 -8.68 -7.01 5.98
N PRO A 174 -7.70 -7.92 5.83
CA PRO A 174 -6.31 -7.56 5.53
C PRO A 174 -6.15 -6.65 4.32
N VAL A 175 -6.89 -6.91 3.24
CA VAL A 175 -6.84 -6.10 2.01
C VAL A 175 -7.28 -4.66 2.25
N GLU A 176 -8.32 -4.47 3.06
CA GLU A 176 -8.84 -3.14 3.39
C GLU A 176 -7.87 -2.40 4.30
N LYS A 177 -7.24 -3.08 5.26
CA LYS A 177 -6.18 -2.52 6.11
C LYS A 177 -4.99 -2.04 5.27
N ASP A 178 -4.52 -2.86 4.32
CA ASP A 178 -3.45 -2.46 3.40
C ASP A 178 -3.84 -1.25 2.55
N ARG A 179 -5.08 -1.19 2.06
CA ARG A 179 -5.60 -0.04 1.31
C ARG A 179 -5.58 1.23 2.15
N LYS A 180 -6.03 1.14 3.40
CA LYS A 180 -6.05 2.26 4.35
C LYS A 180 -4.65 2.72 4.70
N GLU A 181 -3.71 1.80 4.84
CA GLU A 181 -2.30 2.14 5.02
C GLU A 181 -1.74 2.85 3.80
N ILE A 182 -1.99 2.37 2.58
CA ILE A 182 -1.58 3.04 1.33
C ILE A 182 -2.13 4.46 1.26
N GLU A 183 -3.43 4.65 1.54
CA GLU A 183 -4.09 5.97 1.56
C GLU A 183 -3.42 6.90 2.57
N PHE A 184 -3.16 6.42 3.79
CA PHE A 184 -2.54 7.18 4.86
C PHE A 184 -1.08 7.56 4.53
N VAL A 185 -0.25 6.61 4.12
CA VAL A 185 1.16 6.89 3.80
C VAL A 185 1.27 7.88 2.62
N GLU A 186 0.36 7.79 1.64
CA GLU A 186 0.29 8.76 0.56
C GLU A 186 -0.06 10.17 1.07
N GLN A 187 -1.01 10.28 2.01
CA GLN A 187 -1.36 11.55 2.64
C GLN A 187 -0.16 12.16 3.38
N VAL A 188 0.58 11.36 4.14
CA VAL A 188 1.81 11.80 4.84
C VAL A 188 2.82 12.32 3.82
N LYS A 189 3.07 11.57 2.74
CA LYS A 189 3.98 11.98 1.66
C LYS A 189 3.62 13.34 1.08
N LEU A 190 2.33 13.54 0.75
CA LEU A 190 1.84 14.76 0.15
C LEU A 190 1.97 15.96 1.10
N ASP A 191 1.67 15.78 2.39
CA ASP A 191 1.80 16.86 3.37
C ASP A 191 3.26 17.22 3.66
N LEU A 192 4.15 16.22 3.80
CA LEU A 192 5.59 16.44 3.94
C LEU A 192 6.16 17.21 2.73
N ALA A 193 5.78 16.82 1.52
CA ALA A 193 6.22 17.49 0.30
C ALA A 193 5.69 18.93 0.19
N ALA A 194 4.45 19.18 0.61
CA ALA A 194 3.82 20.49 0.49
C ALA A 194 4.25 21.48 1.59
N ARG A 195 4.42 21.02 2.83
CA ARG A 195 4.63 21.88 4.00
C ARG A 195 6.03 21.78 4.59
N GLY A 196 6.79 20.74 4.28
CA GLY A 196 8.13 20.53 4.83
C GLY A 196 8.12 20.52 6.36
N HIS A 197 8.87 21.44 6.98
CA HIS A 197 8.97 21.57 8.44
C HIS A 197 7.68 22.03 9.13
N GLU A 198 6.72 22.59 8.37
CA GLU A 198 5.40 22.98 8.89
C GLU A 198 4.36 21.86 8.77
N SER A 199 4.75 20.68 8.29
CA SER A 199 3.89 19.50 8.26
C SER A 199 3.36 19.17 9.66
N LEU A 200 2.12 18.69 9.75
CA LEU A 200 1.64 18.14 11.03
C LEU A 200 2.34 16.81 11.31
N TYR A 201 2.58 16.00 10.28
CA TYR A 201 3.24 14.71 10.42
C TYR A 201 4.71 14.81 10.81
N ILE A 202 5.45 15.84 10.39
CA ILE A 202 6.82 16.03 10.91
C ILE A 202 6.80 16.28 12.42
N LYS A 203 5.79 16.99 12.92
CA LYS A 203 5.63 17.28 14.35
C LYS A 203 5.21 16.01 15.10
N GLU A 204 4.24 15.25 14.57
CA GLU A 204 3.82 13.96 15.14
C GLU A 204 4.98 12.95 15.19
N ILE A 205 5.73 12.78 14.08
CA ILE A 205 6.89 11.87 14.02
C ILE A 205 7.94 12.26 15.07
N LEU A 206 8.15 13.54 15.33
CA LEU A 206 9.15 14.03 16.29
C LEU A 206 8.61 14.18 17.72
N GLY A 207 7.36 13.79 18.00
CA GLY A 207 6.74 13.94 19.33
C GLY A 207 6.46 15.39 19.76
N LEU A 208 6.23 16.29 18.79
CA LEU A 208 6.02 17.73 19.00
C LEU A 208 4.56 18.18 18.86
N GLY A 209 3.63 17.26 18.57
CA GLY A 209 2.22 17.53 18.27
C GLY A 209 1.25 16.75 19.13
#